data_AF-A0A7R9BDA3-F1
#
_entry.id   AF-A0A7R9BDA3-F1
#
_cell.length_a   1.000
_cell.length_b   1.000
_cell.length_c   1.000
_cell.angle_alpha   90.00
_cell.angle_beta   90.00
_cell.angle_gamma   90.00
#
_symmetry.space_group_name_H-M   'P 1'
#
loop_
_entity.id
_entity.type
_entity.pdbx_description
1 polymer ?
#
loop_
_entity_poly.entity_id
_entity_poly.type
_entity_poly.pdbx_seq_one_letter_code
_entity_poly.pdbx_strand_id
1 'polypeptide(L)'
;MSGDSLNAPEDRAECLEIVSMLPRGLRKPSLCVCLQCPLLVAPPLNSYDWGQHPLELGVSSQGQLLNASLALQLANSWMLSQSRSPHVLPEKNTSRESVETAPPFSITRRLALGLKLCSWPGRTQVIHKDNLLYFLDGAHTLESMALCSQWFSAATRGSAVKRVLLFNSTGDRQSSELLSPLLDCDFHFVLFCPNIVTPEVSLAS
;
A
#
# COMPACT_ATOMS: atom_id res chain seq x y z
N MET A 1 -26.61 -46.38 21.68
CA MET A 1 -26.46 -46.05 20.25
C MET A 1 -27.51 -45.02 19.91
N SER A 2 -27.26 -43.82 19.44
CA SER A 2 -26.05 -43.01 19.23
C SER A 2 -26.65 -41.68 18.77
N GLY A 3 -26.22 -40.59 19.41
CA GLY A 3 -26.89 -39.29 19.32
C GLY A 3 -26.83 -38.67 17.93
N ASP A 4 -27.91 -37.96 17.61
CA ASP A 4 -28.02 -37.08 16.45
C ASP A 4 -26.99 -35.95 16.56
N SER A 5 -26.03 -35.97 15.63
CA SER A 5 -25.12 -34.86 15.38
C SER A 5 -25.88 -33.77 14.63
N LEU A 6 -26.28 -32.72 15.36
CA LEU A 6 -26.63 -31.43 14.76
C LEU A 6 -25.39 -30.86 14.07
N ASN A 7 -25.33 -31.05 12.75
CA ASN A 7 -24.44 -30.30 11.86
C ASN A 7 -24.81 -28.81 11.97
N ALA A 8 -24.07 -28.06 12.79
CA ALA A 8 -24.00 -26.61 12.62
C ALA A 8 -23.37 -26.33 11.24
N PRO A 9 -23.88 -25.37 10.47
CA PRO A 9 -23.20 -24.96 9.25
C PRO A 9 -21.85 -24.38 9.69
N GLU A 10 -20.75 -24.99 9.24
CA GLU A 10 -19.45 -24.32 9.24
C GLU A 10 -19.65 -23.02 8.48
N ASP A 11 -19.66 -21.91 9.20
CA ASP A 11 -19.60 -20.56 8.67
C ASP A 11 -18.22 -20.40 8.03
N ARG A 12 -18.05 -21.00 6.84
CA ARG A 12 -16.85 -20.84 6.04
C ARG A 12 -16.86 -19.42 5.54
N ALA A 13 -16.18 -18.55 6.28
CA ALA A 13 -15.82 -17.23 5.80
C ALA A 13 -15.27 -17.39 4.39
N GLU A 14 -16.02 -16.88 3.41
CA GLU A 14 -15.62 -16.80 2.02
C GLU A 14 -14.45 -15.80 1.93
N CYS A 15 -13.24 -16.32 2.14
CA CYS A 15 -12.03 -15.53 2.13
C CYS A 15 -11.58 -15.30 0.69
N LEU A 16 -11.46 -14.03 0.30
CA LEU A 16 -10.88 -13.58 -0.95
C LEU A 16 -9.53 -12.91 -0.65
N GLU A 17 -8.45 -13.39 -1.27
CA GLU A 17 -7.14 -12.75 -1.15
C GLU A 17 -6.89 -11.92 -2.41
N ILE A 18 -6.65 -10.63 -2.23
CA ILE A 18 -6.33 -9.71 -3.32
C ILE A 18 -4.92 -9.22 -3.08
N VAL A 19 -4.06 -9.37 -4.09
CA VAL A 19 -2.65 -8.98 -4.01
C VAL A 19 -2.33 -7.89 -5.01
N SER A 20 -1.44 -6.98 -4.63
CA SER A 20 -0.76 -6.09 -5.57
C SER A 20 0.45 -6.83 -6.15
N MET A 21 0.45 -7.07 -7.46
CA MET A 21 1.63 -7.62 -8.14
C MET A 21 2.64 -6.51 -8.43
N LEU A 22 3.85 -6.69 -7.94
CA LEU A 22 5.03 -5.89 -8.32
C LEU A 22 5.83 -6.65 -9.39
N PRO A 23 6.76 -6.00 -10.13
CA PRO A 23 7.42 -6.60 -11.30
C PRO A 23 8.17 -7.93 -11.06
N ARG A 24 8.38 -8.31 -9.79
CA ARG A 24 9.12 -9.52 -9.39
C ARG A 24 8.22 -10.68 -8.90
N GLY A 25 6.91 -10.62 -9.09
CA GLY A 25 5.96 -11.70 -8.76
C GLY A 25 5.76 -11.98 -7.27
N LEU A 26 4.90 -12.96 -6.93
CA LEU A 26 4.65 -13.40 -5.55
C LEU A 26 5.89 -14.09 -4.97
N ARG A 27 6.44 -13.57 -3.85
CA ARG A 27 7.66 -14.10 -3.22
C ARG A 27 7.43 -15.12 -2.09
N LYS A 28 6.19 -15.54 -1.82
CA LYS A 28 5.86 -16.56 -0.80
C LYS A 28 4.69 -17.42 -1.28
N PRO A 29 4.61 -18.71 -0.91
CA PRO A 29 3.37 -19.45 -1.05
C PRO A 29 2.28 -18.69 -0.27
N SER A 30 1.28 -18.18 -0.99
CA SER A 30 0.19 -17.41 -0.41
C SER A 30 -0.62 -18.31 0.54
N LEU A 31 -1.11 -17.73 1.64
CA LEU A 31 -1.99 -18.41 2.60
C LEU A 31 -3.22 -19.04 1.88
N CYS A 32 -3.62 -18.43 0.75
CA CYS A 32 -4.57 -18.96 -0.23
C CYS A 32 -4.40 -20.45 -0.56
N VAL A 33 -3.18 -20.95 -0.73
CA VAL A 33 -2.94 -22.35 -1.11
C VAL A 33 -3.39 -23.31 0.00
N CYS A 34 -3.25 -22.90 1.26
CA CYS A 34 -3.68 -23.69 2.42
C CYS A 34 -5.20 -23.59 2.67
N LEU A 35 -5.82 -22.45 2.34
CA LEU A 35 -7.24 -22.18 2.63
C LEU A 35 -8.18 -22.40 1.44
N GLN A 36 -7.65 -22.78 0.26
CA GLN A 36 -8.41 -22.93 -0.99
C GLN A 36 -9.24 -21.69 -1.36
N CYS A 37 -8.67 -20.51 -1.10
CA CYS A 37 -9.28 -19.22 -1.41
C CYS A 37 -8.88 -18.78 -2.83
N PRO A 38 -9.77 -18.11 -3.58
CA PRO A 38 -9.39 -17.49 -4.84
C PRO A 38 -8.38 -16.36 -4.57
N LEU A 39 -7.29 -16.37 -5.35
CA LEU A 39 -6.26 -15.33 -5.36
C LEU A 39 -6.47 -14.46 -6.60
N LEU A 40 -6.70 -13.17 -6.39
CA LEU A 40 -6.87 -12.21 -7.48
C LEU A 40 -5.83 -11.09 -7.42
N VAL A 41 -5.47 -10.55 -8.57
CA VAL A 41 -4.65 -9.34 -8.71
C VAL A 41 -5.56 -8.12 -8.75
N ALA A 42 -5.25 -7.07 -7.99
CA ALA A 42 -5.98 -5.81 -8.10
C ALA A 42 -5.76 -5.19 -9.50
N PRO A 43 -6.81 -4.76 -10.22
CA PRO A 43 -6.66 -4.19 -11.55
C PRO A 43 -6.00 -2.80 -11.51
N PRO A 44 -5.50 -2.25 -12.62
CA PRO A 44 -5.03 -0.87 -12.67
C PRO A 44 -6.09 0.13 -12.21
N LEU A 45 -5.72 1.15 -11.44
CA LEU A 45 -6.69 2.11 -10.85
C LEU A 45 -7.50 2.91 -11.90
N ASN A 46 -6.96 3.08 -13.11
CA ASN A 46 -7.63 3.73 -14.23
C ASN A 46 -8.61 2.82 -14.99
N SER A 47 -8.67 1.52 -14.67
CA SER A 47 -9.58 0.57 -15.32
C SER A 47 -10.99 0.54 -14.71
N TYR A 48 -11.16 1.16 -13.53
CA TYR A 48 -12.47 1.29 -12.89
C TYR A 48 -13.34 2.30 -13.65
N ASP A 49 -14.65 2.10 -13.60
CA ASP A 49 -15.59 3.07 -14.14
C ASP A 49 -15.78 4.22 -13.14
N TRP A 50 -15.11 5.34 -13.40
CA TRP A 50 -15.15 6.53 -12.55
C TRP A 50 -16.41 7.38 -12.76
N GLY A 51 -17.19 7.16 -13.83
CA GLY A 51 -18.36 7.97 -14.15
C GLY A 51 -18.08 9.47 -14.10
N GLN A 52 -18.74 10.17 -13.18
CA GLN A 52 -18.61 11.63 -12.96
C GLN A 52 -17.63 11.99 -11.83
N HIS A 53 -16.96 11.01 -11.24
CA HIS A 53 -16.06 11.22 -10.09
C HIS A 53 -14.62 11.36 -10.58
N PRO A 54 -13.90 12.44 -10.23
CA PRO A 54 -12.50 12.56 -10.61
C PRO A 54 -11.66 11.53 -9.84
N LEU A 55 -10.67 10.94 -10.53
CA LEU A 55 -9.65 10.09 -9.90
C LEU A 55 -8.67 11.00 -9.14
N GLU A 56 -8.94 11.16 -7.85
CA GLU A 56 -8.11 11.95 -6.93
C GLU A 56 -7.73 11.11 -5.72
N LEU A 57 -6.44 11.09 -5.38
CA LEU A 57 -5.91 10.42 -4.20
C LEU A 57 -5.37 11.44 -3.22
N GLY A 58 -5.75 11.33 -1.94
CA GLY A 58 -5.14 12.13 -0.88
C GLY A 58 -3.68 11.76 -0.59
N VAL A 59 -3.25 10.56 -1.01
CA VAL A 59 -1.87 10.09 -0.92
C VAL A 59 -1.40 9.66 -2.32
N SER A 60 -0.83 10.58 -3.10
CA SER A 60 -0.52 10.35 -4.51
C SER A 60 0.96 9.99 -4.76
N SER A 61 1.22 8.73 -5.07
CA SER A 61 2.46 8.28 -5.72
C SER A 61 2.22 6.99 -6.50
N GLN A 62 3.15 6.60 -7.38
CA GLN A 62 3.01 5.41 -8.22
C GLN A 62 2.74 4.13 -7.40
N GLY A 63 3.39 3.98 -6.23
CA GLY A 63 3.14 2.87 -5.32
C GLY A 63 1.76 2.94 -4.66
N GLN A 64 1.26 4.14 -4.39
CA GLN A 64 -0.05 4.32 -3.75
C GLN A 64 -1.22 4.10 -4.71
N LEU A 65 -1.01 4.18 -6.03
CA LEU A 65 -2.02 3.77 -7.01
C LEU A 65 -2.40 2.28 -6.86
N LEU A 66 -1.40 1.43 -6.64
CA LEU A 66 -1.61 0.00 -6.40
C LEU A 66 -2.35 -0.24 -5.08
N ASN A 67 -1.94 0.45 -4.02
CA ASN A 67 -2.61 0.36 -2.71
C ASN A 67 -4.05 0.86 -2.77
N ALA A 68 -4.32 1.93 -3.52
CA ALA A 68 -5.67 2.47 -3.72
C ALA A 68 -6.56 1.45 -4.46
N SER A 69 -6.06 0.83 -5.52
CA SER A 69 -6.82 -0.21 -6.24
C SER A 69 -7.08 -1.42 -5.35
N LEU A 70 -6.07 -1.88 -4.61
CA LEU A 70 -6.23 -2.97 -3.66
C LEU A 70 -7.28 -2.64 -2.58
N ALA A 71 -7.23 -1.43 -2.02
CA ALA A 71 -8.19 -0.97 -1.03
C ALA A 71 -9.62 -0.90 -1.61
N LEU A 72 -9.79 -0.47 -2.87
CA LEU A 72 -11.09 -0.47 -3.54
C LEU A 72 -11.66 -1.88 -3.65
N GLN A 73 -10.87 -2.84 -4.12
CA GLN A 73 -11.31 -4.22 -4.26
C GLN A 73 -11.69 -4.82 -2.90
N LEU A 74 -10.84 -4.66 -1.88
CA LEU A 74 -11.11 -5.18 -0.53
C LEU A 74 -12.36 -4.53 0.09
N ALA A 75 -12.51 -3.22 -0.04
CA ALA A 75 -13.67 -2.51 0.47
C ALA A 75 -14.95 -2.95 -0.24
N ASN A 76 -14.90 -3.12 -1.57
CA ASN A 76 -16.02 -3.60 -2.36
C ASN A 76 -16.42 -5.03 -1.98
N SER A 77 -15.47 -5.95 -1.92
CA SER A 77 -15.71 -7.33 -1.49
C SER A 77 -16.33 -7.40 -0.09
N TRP A 78 -15.84 -6.58 0.84
CA TRP A 78 -16.44 -6.50 2.18
C TRP A 78 -17.86 -5.93 2.16
N MET A 79 -18.11 -4.83 1.45
CA MET A 79 -19.47 -4.25 1.34
C MET A 79 -20.47 -5.23 0.71
N LEU A 80 -20.02 -6.00 -0.28
CA LEU A 80 -20.81 -7.02 -0.93
C LEU A 80 -21.11 -8.19 0.01
N SER A 81 -20.15 -8.63 0.83
CA SER A 81 -20.38 -9.69 1.82
C SER A 81 -21.35 -9.29 2.93
N GLN A 82 -21.47 -7.98 3.23
CA GLN A 82 -22.50 -7.48 4.15
C GLN A 82 -23.90 -7.42 3.53
N SER A 83 -24.00 -7.48 2.20
CA SER A 83 -25.28 -7.46 1.49
C SER A 83 -25.84 -8.88 1.44
N ARG A 84 -27.11 -9.10 1.81
CA ARG A 84 -27.77 -10.44 1.79
C ARG A 84 -27.96 -11.05 0.39
N SER A 85 -27.28 -10.52 -0.62
CA SER A 85 -27.35 -11.03 -1.99
C SER A 85 -26.32 -12.13 -2.17
N PRO A 86 -26.67 -13.26 -2.82
CA PRO A 86 -25.71 -14.32 -3.09
C PRO A 86 -24.57 -13.75 -3.94
N HIS A 87 -23.36 -13.74 -3.37
CA HIS A 87 -22.18 -13.28 -4.05
C HIS A 87 -21.62 -14.41 -4.91
N VAL A 88 -21.50 -14.19 -6.22
CA VAL A 88 -20.80 -15.13 -7.10
C VAL A 88 -19.32 -14.79 -7.00
N LEU A 89 -18.59 -15.51 -6.15
CA LEU A 89 -17.14 -15.51 -6.26
C LEU A 89 -16.73 -16.09 -7.63
N PRO A 90 -15.65 -15.58 -8.26
CA PRO A 90 -15.10 -16.22 -9.44
C PRO A 90 -14.81 -17.70 -9.14
N GLU A 91 -15.12 -18.58 -10.09
CA GLU A 91 -14.91 -20.02 -9.92
C GLU A 91 -13.46 -20.33 -9.53
N LYS A 92 -13.25 -21.35 -8.69
CA LYS A 92 -11.92 -21.78 -8.24
C LYS A 92 -11.11 -22.28 -9.43
N ASN A 93 -10.34 -21.41 -10.06
CA ASN A 93 -9.39 -21.82 -11.08
C ASN A 93 -8.21 -22.56 -10.42
N THR A 94 -8.28 -23.88 -10.51
CA THR A 94 -7.26 -24.83 -10.04
C THR A 94 -6.08 -24.97 -11.01
N SER A 95 -6.13 -24.32 -12.18
CA SER A 95 -5.05 -24.28 -13.18
C SER A 95 -3.99 -23.22 -12.81
N ARG A 96 -2.79 -23.70 -12.49
CA ARG A 96 -1.68 -22.98 -11.83
C ARG A 96 -0.87 -22.01 -12.71
N GLU A 97 -1.35 -21.55 -13.86
CA GLU A 97 -0.48 -20.86 -14.83
C GLU A 97 -0.63 -19.33 -14.88
N SER A 98 -1.72 -18.76 -14.38
CA SER A 98 -1.85 -17.29 -14.25
C SER A 98 -2.85 -16.89 -13.17
N VAL A 99 -2.44 -16.01 -12.25
CA VAL A 99 -3.35 -15.39 -11.26
C VAL A 99 -4.27 -14.41 -12.00
N GLU A 100 -5.58 -14.58 -11.84
CA GLU A 100 -6.56 -13.71 -12.51
C GLU A 100 -6.59 -12.29 -11.92
N THR A 101 -6.96 -11.33 -12.76
CA THR A 101 -7.18 -9.94 -12.31
C THR A 101 -8.63 -9.79 -11.86
N ALA A 102 -8.87 -9.19 -10.69
CA ALA A 102 -10.21 -8.91 -10.20
C ALA A 102 -10.95 -7.95 -11.15
N PRO A 103 -12.26 -8.14 -11.39
CA PRO A 103 -13.01 -7.29 -12.29
C PRO A 103 -13.09 -5.85 -11.74
N PRO A 104 -12.86 -4.82 -12.58
CA PRO A 104 -13.18 -3.45 -12.20
C PRO A 104 -14.69 -3.27 -12.06
N PHE A 105 -15.09 -2.27 -11.28
CA PHE A 105 -16.50 -1.94 -11.02
C PHE A 105 -16.72 -0.43 -11.03
N SER A 106 -17.98 0.01 -11.05
CA SER A 106 -18.33 1.44 -11.01
C SER A 106 -18.04 2.04 -9.64
N ILE A 107 -17.22 3.08 -9.63
CA ILE A 107 -16.83 3.78 -8.41
C ILE A 107 -18.01 4.61 -7.91
N THR A 108 -18.39 4.38 -6.65
CA THR A 108 -19.40 5.20 -5.99
C THR A 108 -18.79 6.50 -5.47
N ARG A 109 -19.62 7.53 -5.27
CA ARG A 109 -19.23 8.78 -4.61
C ARG A 109 -18.50 8.55 -3.27
N ARG A 110 -18.93 7.55 -2.48
CA ARG A 110 -18.32 7.27 -1.17
C ARG A 110 -16.90 6.72 -1.33
N LEU A 111 -16.67 5.81 -2.27
CA LEU A 111 -15.35 5.27 -2.56
C LEU A 111 -14.40 6.34 -3.11
N ALA A 112 -14.87 7.15 -4.06
CA ALA A 112 -14.09 8.28 -4.58
C ALA A 112 -13.71 9.28 -3.48
N LEU A 113 -14.66 9.65 -2.60
CA LEU A 113 -14.37 10.52 -1.47
C LEU A 113 -13.41 9.88 -0.46
N GLY A 114 -13.53 8.58 -0.20
CA GLY A 114 -12.64 7.85 0.70
C GLY A 114 -11.18 7.89 0.21
N LEU A 115 -10.96 7.71 -1.09
CA LEU A 115 -9.64 7.83 -1.70
C LEU A 115 -9.11 9.26 -1.68
N LYS A 116 -9.95 10.24 -2.02
CA LYS A 116 -9.59 11.66 -2.03
C LYS A 116 -9.20 12.18 -0.64
N LEU A 117 -9.97 11.79 0.39
CA LEU A 117 -9.77 12.25 1.76
C LEU A 117 -8.78 11.39 2.56
N CYS A 118 -8.25 10.33 1.94
CA CYS A 118 -7.28 9.45 2.58
C CYS A 118 -6.04 10.24 3.00
N SER A 119 -5.64 10.12 4.26
CA SER A 119 -4.39 10.64 4.78
C SER A 119 -3.62 9.50 5.42
N TRP A 120 -2.34 9.38 5.07
CA TRP A 120 -1.46 8.35 5.58
C TRP A 120 -0.15 8.97 6.07
N PRO A 121 -0.08 9.36 7.36
CA PRO A 121 1.13 9.93 7.94
C PRO A 121 2.35 9.02 7.71
N GLY A 122 3.46 9.61 7.29
CA GLY A 122 4.70 8.90 6.97
C GLY A 122 4.70 8.15 5.63
N ARG A 123 3.71 8.36 4.76
CA ARG A 123 3.71 7.83 3.38
C ARG A 123 3.56 8.96 2.37
N THR A 124 4.63 9.23 1.63
CA THR A 124 4.71 10.33 0.67
C THR A 124 4.10 11.63 1.20
N GLN A 125 4.40 11.93 2.47
CA GLN A 125 3.78 13.02 3.21
C GLN A 125 4.62 14.28 3.05
N VAL A 126 3.96 15.39 2.71
CA VAL A 126 4.59 16.72 2.63
C VAL A 126 4.10 17.58 3.80
N ILE A 127 5.02 18.11 4.60
CA ILE A 127 4.71 19.04 5.69
C ILE A 127 5.42 20.36 5.42
N HIS A 128 4.63 21.44 5.38
CA HIS A 128 5.14 22.80 5.31
C HIS A 128 5.25 23.35 6.73
N LYS A 129 6.44 23.75 7.14
CA LYS A 129 6.66 24.37 8.45
C LYS A 129 7.74 25.43 8.34
N ASP A 130 7.35 26.67 8.63
CA ASP A 130 8.22 27.84 8.51
C ASP A 130 8.84 27.91 7.10
N ASN A 131 10.17 28.01 7.02
CA ASN A 131 10.93 28.02 5.76
C ASN A 131 11.38 26.62 5.32
N LEU A 132 10.80 25.56 5.91
CA LEU A 132 11.18 24.17 5.65
C LEU A 132 10.03 23.41 5.02
N LEU A 133 10.41 22.56 4.05
CA LEU A 133 9.52 21.60 3.42
C LEU A 133 10.02 20.20 3.76
N TYR A 134 9.25 19.47 4.55
CA TYR A 134 9.56 18.12 4.96
C TYR A 134 8.89 17.13 4.02
N PHE A 135 9.67 16.21 3.48
CA PHE A 135 9.20 15.07 2.70
C PHE A 135 9.43 13.81 3.53
N LEU A 136 8.36 13.21 4.03
CA LEU A 136 8.42 12.08 4.94
C LEU A 136 7.93 10.80 4.26
N ASP A 137 8.77 9.77 4.24
CA ASP A 137 8.38 8.41 3.87
C ASP A 137 9.10 7.36 4.72
N GLY A 138 8.36 6.40 5.26
CA GLY A 138 8.90 5.26 5.99
C GLY A 138 9.37 4.10 5.08
N ALA A 139 9.89 4.41 3.89
CA ALA A 139 10.39 3.41 2.95
C ALA A 139 11.60 2.67 3.55
N HIS A 140 11.62 1.35 3.42
CA HIS A 140 12.64 0.50 4.07
C HIS A 140 12.95 -0.79 3.29
N THR A 141 12.41 -0.91 2.08
CA THR A 141 12.78 -1.93 1.08
C THR A 141 13.32 -1.22 -0.17
N LEU A 142 14.21 -1.86 -0.92
CA LEU A 142 14.78 -1.28 -2.14
C LEU A 142 13.72 -0.74 -3.11
N GLU A 143 12.62 -1.48 -3.24
CA GLU A 143 11.49 -1.10 -4.09
C GLU A 143 10.74 0.14 -3.57
N SER A 144 10.43 0.17 -2.26
CA SER A 144 9.81 1.37 -1.66
C SER A 144 10.74 2.58 -1.70
N MET A 145 12.06 2.39 -1.57
CA MET A 145 13.05 3.46 -1.68
C MET A 145 13.11 4.03 -3.10
N ALA A 146 13.01 3.18 -4.14
CA ALA A 146 12.94 3.63 -5.52
C ALA A 146 11.69 4.48 -5.80
N LEU A 147 10.53 4.04 -5.31
CA LEU A 147 9.29 4.81 -5.43
C LEU A 147 9.35 6.14 -4.65
N CYS A 148 9.95 6.12 -3.45
CA CYS A 148 10.18 7.32 -2.64
C CYS A 148 11.09 8.33 -3.36
N SER A 149 12.21 7.87 -3.93
CA SER A 149 13.13 8.69 -4.72
C SER A 149 12.44 9.35 -5.91
N GLN A 150 11.65 8.58 -6.67
CA GLN A 150 10.89 9.10 -7.82
C GLN A 150 9.88 10.16 -7.39
N TRP A 151 9.14 9.91 -6.31
CA TRP A 151 8.18 10.86 -5.74
C TRP A 151 8.87 12.15 -5.31
N PHE A 152 9.95 12.06 -4.54
CA PHE A 152 10.71 13.21 -4.07
C PHE A 152 11.28 14.04 -5.24
N SER A 153 11.88 13.37 -6.22
CA SER A 153 12.46 14.01 -7.41
C SER A 153 11.40 14.72 -8.25
N ALA A 154 10.21 14.13 -8.38
CA ALA A 154 9.09 14.76 -9.08
C ALA A 154 8.58 15.99 -8.31
N ALA A 155 8.41 15.88 -6.99
CA ALA A 155 7.87 16.94 -6.14
C ALA A 155 8.83 18.13 -5.98
N THR A 156 10.14 17.91 -6.14
CA THR A 156 11.17 18.94 -5.98
C THR A 156 11.77 19.42 -7.31
N ARG A 157 11.23 18.97 -8.45
CA ARG A 157 11.72 19.32 -9.78
C ARG A 157 11.73 20.83 -10.00
N GLY A 158 12.87 21.36 -10.45
CA GLY A 158 13.03 22.80 -10.71
C GLY A 158 13.12 23.68 -9.47
N SER A 159 13.10 23.12 -8.26
CA SER A 159 13.30 23.88 -7.03
C SER A 159 14.79 24.21 -6.84
N ALA A 160 15.11 25.49 -6.60
CA ALA A 160 16.45 25.97 -6.29
C ALA A 160 16.70 26.01 -4.76
N VAL A 161 16.31 24.94 -4.05
CA VAL A 161 16.44 24.85 -2.59
C VAL A 161 17.59 23.93 -2.19
N LYS A 162 18.15 24.14 -0.99
CA LYS A 162 19.08 23.19 -0.39
C LYS A 162 18.32 21.95 0.06
N ARG A 163 18.80 20.78 -0.34
CA ARG A 163 18.19 19.47 -0.03
C ARG A 163 19.02 18.77 1.03
N VAL A 164 18.38 18.36 2.12
CA VAL A 164 19.01 17.60 3.21
C VAL A 164 18.30 16.26 3.33
N LEU A 165 19.05 15.17 3.27
CA LEU A 165 18.55 13.84 3.56
C LEU A 165 18.73 13.56 5.06
N LEU A 166 17.66 13.20 5.74
CA LEU A 166 17.72 12.58 7.06
C LEU A 166 17.39 11.10 6.89
N PHE A 167 18.34 10.21 7.18
CA PHE A 167 18.17 8.78 6.96
C PHE A 167 18.42 7.97 8.24
N ASN A 168 17.54 7.01 8.48
CA ASN A 168 17.69 6.00 9.52
C ASN A 168 17.25 4.65 8.96
N SER A 169 17.94 3.59 9.35
CA SER A 169 17.59 2.20 9.02
C SER A 169 17.79 1.31 10.23
N THR A 170 16.85 0.40 10.49
CA THR A 170 16.90 -0.52 11.63
C THR A 170 17.14 -1.96 11.18
N GLY A 171 17.82 -2.74 12.06
CA GLY A 171 18.13 -4.16 11.84
C GLY A 171 19.30 -4.39 10.87
N ASP A 172 19.47 -5.65 10.43
CA ASP A 172 20.58 -6.10 9.57
C ASP A 172 20.39 -5.77 8.07
N ARG A 173 19.73 -4.65 7.76
CA ARG A 173 19.51 -4.25 6.36
C ARG A 173 20.81 -3.69 5.78
N GLN A 174 21.08 -4.00 4.51
CA GLN A 174 22.17 -3.37 3.78
C GLN A 174 21.79 -1.91 3.46
N SER A 175 22.17 -1.00 4.35
CA SER A 175 21.86 0.43 4.25
C SER A 175 22.38 1.06 2.96
N SER A 176 23.53 0.59 2.46
CA SER A 176 24.09 0.96 1.15
C SER A 176 23.12 0.70 -0.01
N GLU A 177 22.46 -0.46 -0.02
CA GLU A 177 21.46 -0.80 -1.05
C GLU A 177 20.23 0.11 -0.94
N LEU A 178 19.79 0.43 0.27
CA LEU A 178 18.64 1.33 0.49
C LEU A 178 18.93 2.78 0.10
N LEU A 179 20.18 3.21 0.21
CA LEU A 179 20.62 4.54 -0.19
C LEU A 179 20.80 4.67 -1.72
N SER A 180 21.07 3.57 -2.42
CA SER A 180 21.33 3.59 -3.87
C SER A 180 20.26 4.35 -4.68
N PRO A 181 18.94 4.15 -4.47
CA PRO A 181 17.93 4.91 -5.20
C PRO A 181 17.91 6.41 -4.91
N LEU A 182 18.51 6.87 -3.81
CA LEU A 182 18.51 8.28 -3.39
C LEU A 182 19.72 9.07 -3.91
N LEU A 183 20.68 8.42 -4.56
CA LEU A 183 21.91 9.08 -5.04
C LEU A 183 21.62 10.17 -6.08
N ASP A 184 20.59 10.00 -6.89
CA ASP A 184 20.22 10.93 -7.96
C ASP A 184 19.30 12.08 -7.48
N CYS A 185 19.06 12.21 -6.18
CA CYS A 185 18.16 13.22 -5.61
C CYS A 185 18.83 14.57 -5.29
N ASP A 186 20.12 14.75 -5.64
CA ASP A 186 20.92 15.97 -5.40
C ASP A 186 20.92 16.47 -3.94
N PHE A 187 21.04 15.54 -2.99
CA PHE A 187 21.17 15.91 -1.58
C PHE A 187 22.51 16.63 -1.33
N HIS A 188 22.42 17.81 -0.73
CA HIS A 188 23.60 18.61 -0.38
C HIS A 188 24.22 18.19 0.95
N PHE A 189 23.38 17.71 1.86
CA PHE A 189 23.79 17.19 3.15
C PHE A 189 23.04 15.89 3.42
N VAL A 190 23.72 14.95 4.05
CA VAL A 190 23.14 13.69 4.51
C VAL A 190 23.41 13.56 5.99
N LEU A 191 22.34 13.39 6.76
CA LEU A 191 22.36 13.21 8.20
C LEU A 191 21.89 11.78 8.49
N PHE A 192 22.74 11.03 9.18
CA PHE A 192 22.40 9.71 9.68
C PHE A 192 22.01 9.82 11.15
N CYS A 193 20.87 9.26 11.53
CA CYS A 193 20.36 9.31 12.90
C CYS A 193 20.13 7.90 13.45
N PRO A 194 20.49 7.63 14.72
CA PRO A 194 20.22 6.35 15.36
C PRO A 194 18.73 6.20 15.69
N ASN A 195 18.25 4.96 15.86
CA ASN A 195 16.91 4.68 16.37
C ASN A 195 16.83 4.77 17.91
N ILE A 196 17.57 5.70 18.50
CA ILE A 196 17.61 5.90 19.95
C ILE A 196 16.76 7.13 20.26
N VAL A 197 15.61 6.91 20.89
CA VAL A 197 14.83 7.97 21.50
C VAL A 197 15.40 8.16 22.90
N THR A 198 16.34 9.09 23.10
CA THR A 198 16.68 9.50 24.45
C THR A 198 15.50 10.29 25.01
N PRO A 199 14.85 9.86 26.10
CA PRO A 199 14.03 10.79 26.87
C PRO A 199 14.96 11.88 27.43
N GLU A 200 14.43 13.08 27.59
CA GLU A 200 15.13 14.29 28.02
C GLU A 200 16.32 14.05 28.98
N VAL A 201 17.45 14.67 28.65
CA VAL A 201 18.45 14.99 29.66
C VAL A 201 17.76 15.92 30.64
N SER A 202 17.38 15.41 31.82
CA SER A 202 17.04 16.26 32.94
C SER A 202 18.22 17.20 33.16
N LEU A 203 18.04 18.48 32.90
CA LEU A 203 18.97 19.50 33.34
C LEU A 203 18.98 19.43 34.87
N ALA A 204 19.93 18.69 35.43
CA ALA A 204 20.27 18.80 36.83
C ALA A 204 20.87 20.19 37.01
N SER A 205 20.04 21.07 37.56
CA SER A 205 20.38 22.38 38.12
C SER A 205 21.45 22.28 39.20
#